data_AF-A0AAE1LKM8-F1
#
_entry.id   AF-A0AAE1LKM8-F1
#
_cell.length_a   1.000
_cell.length_b   1.000
_cell.length_c   1.000
_cell.angle_alpha   90.00
_cell.angle_beta   90.00
_cell.angle_gamma   90.00
#
_symmetry.space_group_name_H-M   'P 1'
#
loop_
_entity.id
_entity.type
_entity.pdbx_description
1 polymer ?
#
loop_
_entity_poly.entity_id
_entity_poly.type
_entity_poly.pdbx_seq_one_letter_code
_entity_poly.pdbx_strand_id
1 'polypeptide(L)'
;MKRVPVARREQKLRAELEESLRAMTRDYDQAEAARRSLAASNEAAIRENKRLQEELAAMTASLRATTESYEESCREVDNLKKQLQIYVLEEAERNEMLETFRNLSDEASKLDSHNMTLETEYNTMRGSLDQYQEQVHSLNHQLADKDEIVRSYEKQIEQLSASIAHLERQLDDSRVEKESVERDLQSAHGLARQLESQKEALQDMLNDLQQQKDYAERQTQDLTEQAALLQRQQQELRATIQSMENLLAESRSQVSAQAARAAELEQDNRTMTAQIESLQYTVDQLTGRASKAEELLEKNRESVMEYERRLQQSLSEVEKQAQHQTTLTATASEREHEVRQMRAENDHLARHLNDAKEEVQRCRDTIESLKQRVASLEESERASRRNMSEARREAAETIRFSEDTQRRYDDRSSQSRRSQDFESRRSRENEPDAYSYKTPDVSRSACTCGPTVPEPTGDVVSSASCCGAPPSEPSNRHCACGPSPSEHNKKIQVSPHHNRSHSGRYSSSLKETSHALSRGSQWYGDEVPEQAGDITAHIRNTRFDAQDPRYCNKILNHFYKT
;
A
#
# COMPACT_ATOMS: atom_id res chain seq x y z
N MET A 1 -292.58 124.00 50.40
CA MET A 1 -291.83 125.28 50.29
C MET A 1 -290.46 125.06 50.94
N LYS A 2 -289.31 125.58 50.50
CA LYS A 2 -288.96 126.47 49.35
C LYS A 2 -288.09 125.70 48.32
N ARG A 3 -287.66 126.32 47.20
CA ARG A 3 -286.96 125.65 46.06
C ARG A 3 -285.56 126.23 45.78
N VAL A 4 -284.59 125.39 45.43
CA VAL A 4 -283.32 125.70 44.72
C VAL A 4 -282.98 124.51 43.80
N PRO A 5 -282.47 124.67 42.55
CA PRO A 5 -282.40 123.58 41.56
C PRO A 5 -281.07 122.79 41.56
N VAL A 6 -281.15 121.50 41.19
CA VAL A 6 -280.03 120.52 41.24
C VAL A 6 -279.08 120.60 40.03
N ALA A 7 -279.59 120.98 38.84
CA ALA A 7 -278.93 120.75 37.55
C ALA A 7 -277.55 121.40 37.32
N ARG A 8 -277.10 122.34 38.15
CA ARG A 8 -275.81 123.05 37.97
C ARG A 8 -274.58 122.33 38.57
N ARG A 9 -274.74 121.31 39.42
CA ARG A 9 -273.58 120.61 40.01
C ARG A 9 -272.98 119.55 39.09
N GLU A 10 -273.81 118.77 38.41
CA GLU A 10 -273.36 117.67 37.54
C GLU A 10 -272.52 118.15 36.35
N GLN A 11 -272.86 119.32 35.80
CA GLN A 11 -272.14 119.91 34.67
C GLN A 11 -270.73 120.39 35.05
N LYS A 12 -270.50 120.79 36.32
CA LYS A 12 -269.17 121.17 36.81
C LYS A 12 -268.28 119.95 37.07
N LEU A 13 -268.82 118.90 37.69
CA LEU A 13 -268.08 117.64 37.89
C LEU A 13 -267.62 117.01 36.56
N ARG A 14 -268.42 117.09 35.49
CA ARG A 14 -268.02 116.56 34.17
C ARG A 14 -266.83 117.32 33.57
N ALA A 15 -266.80 118.65 33.70
CA ALA A 15 -265.67 119.45 33.23
C ALA A 15 -264.38 119.14 34.02
N GLU A 16 -264.48 119.03 35.35
CA GLU A 16 -263.36 118.67 36.23
C GLU A 16 -262.83 117.25 35.93
N LEU A 17 -263.72 116.30 35.60
CA LEU A 17 -263.35 114.94 35.21
C LEU A 17 -262.69 114.89 33.81
N GLU A 18 -263.17 115.66 32.83
CA GLU A 18 -262.53 115.79 31.52
C GLU A 18 -261.14 116.44 31.60
N GLU A 19 -260.98 117.46 32.44
CA GLU A 19 -259.68 118.12 32.63
C GLU A 19 -258.69 117.22 33.39
N SER A 20 -259.15 116.46 34.39
CA SER A 20 -258.37 115.41 35.04
C SER A 20 -257.96 114.30 34.07
N LEU A 21 -258.86 113.87 33.18
CA LEU A 21 -258.54 112.92 32.10
C LEU A 21 -257.46 113.47 31.16
N ARG A 22 -257.57 114.73 30.71
CA ARG A 22 -256.55 115.38 29.87
C ARG A 22 -255.21 115.55 30.57
N ALA A 23 -255.19 115.78 31.89
CA ALA A 23 -253.96 115.77 32.68
C ALA A 23 -253.33 114.37 32.70
N MET A 24 -254.10 113.35 33.10
CA MET A 24 -253.69 111.94 33.06
C MET A 24 -253.17 111.50 31.69
N THR A 25 -253.77 111.97 30.58
CA THR A 25 -253.27 111.68 29.23
C THR A 25 -251.88 112.30 29.00
N ARG A 26 -251.67 113.57 29.35
CA ARG A 26 -250.34 114.21 29.22
C ARG A 26 -249.29 113.56 30.11
N ASP A 27 -249.65 113.19 31.33
CA ASP A 27 -248.74 112.54 32.28
C ASP A 27 -248.38 111.12 31.80
N TYR A 28 -249.36 110.40 31.21
CA TYR A 28 -249.11 109.13 30.53
C TYR A 28 -248.21 109.31 29.29
N ASP A 29 -248.49 110.30 28.43
CA ASP A 29 -247.69 110.57 27.23
C ASP A 29 -246.25 110.98 27.59
N GLN A 30 -246.06 111.78 28.64
CA GLN A 30 -244.73 112.12 29.17
C GLN A 30 -244.03 110.91 29.78
N ALA A 31 -244.74 110.08 30.55
CA ALA A 31 -244.19 108.84 31.09
C ALA A 31 -243.81 107.85 29.99
N GLU A 32 -244.60 107.74 28.90
CA GLU A 32 -244.27 106.88 27.77
C GLU A 32 -243.13 107.45 26.91
N ALA A 33 -243.07 108.78 26.72
CA ALA A 33 -241.94 109.43 26.07
C ALA A 33 -240.64 109.25 26.89
N ALA A 34 -240.71 109.40 28.21
CA ALA A 34 -239.61 109.12 29.12
C ALA A 34 -239.20 107.62 29.07
N ARG A 35 -240.17 106.70 29.06
CA ARG A 35 -239.92 105.25 28.91
C ARG A 35 -239.26 104.91 27.58
N ARG A 36 -239.71 105.53 26.46
CA ARG A 36 -239.11 105.35 25.12
C ARG A 36 -237.70 105.94 25.06
N SER A 37 -237.46 107.11 25.66
CA SER A 37 -236.13 107.73 25.79
C SER A 37 -235.17 106.87 26.61
N LEU A 38 -235.63 106.40 27.78
CA LEU A 38 -234.85 105.50 28.64
C LEU A 38 -234.59 104.14 27.96
N ALA A 39 -235.55 103.62 27.19
CA ALA A 39 -235.36 102.41 26.39
C ALA A 39 -234.32 102.63 25.29
N ALA A 40 -234.38 103.72 24.53
CA ALA A 40 -233.39 104.04 23.49
C ALA A 40 -231.98 104.28 24.08
N SER A 41 -231.90 104.88 25.28
CA SER A 41 -230.65 105.04 26.04
C SER A 41 -230.11 103.69 26.54
N ASN A 42 -230.99 102.82 27.06
CA ASN A 42 -230.60 101.47 27.50
C ASN A 42 -230.17 100.61 26.30
N GLU A 43 -230.87 100.67 25.16
CA GLU A 43 -230.42 100.04 23.92
C GLU A 43 -229.08 100.58 23.43
N ALA A 44 -228.81 101.88 23.60
CA ALA A 44 -227.50 102.45 23.29
C ALA A 44 -226.42 101.92 24.24
N ALA A 45 -226.71 101.81 25.54
CA ALA A 45 -225.81 101.21 26.53
C ALA A 45 -225.61 99.71 26.31
N ILE A 46 -226.62 98.97 25.85
CA ILE A 46 -226.54 97.55 25.47
C ILE A 46 -225.73 97.39 24.19
N ARG A 47 -225.95 98.24 23.18
CA ARG A 47 -225.14 98.28 21.95
C ARG A 47 -223.69 98.61 22.25
N GLU A 48 -223.42 99.56 23.14
CA GLU A 48 -222.05 99.91 23.54
C GLU A 48 -221.40 98.84 24.40
N ASN A 49 -222.11 98.22 25.36
CA ASN A 49 -221.60 97.06 26.08
C ASN A 49 -221.29 95.90 25.12
N LYS A 50 -222.12 95.65 24.11
CA LYS A 50 -221.87 94.64 23.08
C LYS A 50 -220.66 95.01 22.22
N ARG A 51 -220.50 96.28 21.84
CA ARG A 51 -219.34 96.82 21.11
C ARG A 51 -218.05 96.65 21.92
N LEU A 52 -218.08 96.98 23.22
CA LEU A 52 -216.96 96.80 24.14
C LEU A 52 -216.66 95.33 24.44
N GLN A 53 -217.67 94.45 24.47
CA GLN A 53 -217.47 93.00 24.55
C GLN A 53 -216.85 92.44 23.26
N GLU A 54 -217.24 92.96 22.10
CA GLU A 54 -216.66 92.62 20.80
C GLU A 54 -215.20 93.13 20.68
N GLU A 55 -214.91 94.36 21.11
CA GLU A 55 -213.54 94.90 21.20
C GLU A 55 -212.68 94.15 22.20
N LEU A 56 -213.21 93.81 23.39
CA LEU A 56 -212.47 93.04 24.39
C LEU A 56 -212.24 91.61 23.92
N ALA A 57 -213.20 90.98 23.23
CA ALA A 57 -213.03 89.68 22.60
C ALA A 57 -211.99 89.74 21.46
N ALA A 58 -212.01 90.79 20.63
CA ALA A 58 -211.03 91.00 19.56
C ALA A 58 -209.62 91.27 20.10
N MET A 59 -209.47 92.11 21.13
CA MET A 59 -208.19 92.31 21.82
C MET A 59 -207.71 91.04 22.52
N THR A 60 -208.60 90.25 23.12
CA THR A 60 -208.24 88.96 23.73
C THR A 60 -207.81 87.94 22.67
N ALA A 61 -208.45 87.91 21.50
CA ALA A 61 -208.04 87.08 20.37
C ALA A 61 -206.69 87.53 19.78
N SER A 62 -206.48 88.83 19.64
CA SER A 62 -205.19 89.42 19.22
C SER A 62 -204.06 89.14 20.22
N LEU A 63 -204.35 89.22 21.52
CA LEU A 63 -203.41 88.87 22.59
C LEU A 63 -203.05 87.38 22.55
N ARG A 64 -204.02 86.48 22.28
CA ARG A 64 -203.75 85.06 22.05
C ARG A 64 -202.87 84.84 20.82
N ALA A 65 -203.22 85.41 19.66
CA ALA A 65 -202.45 85.26 18.43
C ALA A 65 -201.01 85.79 18.56
N THR A 66 -200.81 86.90 19.29
CA THR A 66 -199.47 87.43 19.59
C THR A 66 -198.71 86.60 20.64
N THR A 67 -199.41 85.97 21.58
CA THR A 67 -198.81 84.99 22.52
C THR A 67 -198.41 83.70 21.80
N GLU A 68 -199.26 83.19 20.92
CA GLU A 68 -199.01 82.00 20.08
C GLU A 68 -197.81 82.24 19.16
N SER A 69 -197.75 83.39 18.47
CA SER A 69 -196.60 83.79 17.64
C SER A 69 -195.32 84.02 18.45
N TYR A 70 -195.42 84.54 19.68
CA TYR A 70 -194.29 84.64 20.60
C TYR A 70 -193.79 83.27 21.05
N GLU A 71 -194.69 82.34 21.40
CA GLU A 71 -194.32 80.96 21.72
C GLU A 71 -193.69 80.23 20.52
N GLU A 72 -194.20 80.44 19.31
CA GLU A 72 -193.58 79.92 18.08
C GLU A 72 -192.16 80.45 17.88
N SER A 73 -191.95 81.75 18.07
CA SER A 73 -190.62 82.36 18.02
C SER A 73 -189.69 81.82 19.13
N CYS A 74 -190.20 81.58 20.34
CA CYS A 74 -189.43 80.92 21.40
C CYS A 74 -189.05 79.47 21.02
N ARG A 75 -189.96 78.70 20.43
CA ARG A 75 -189.69 77.33 19.94
C ARG A 75 -188.68 77.33 18.79
N GLU A 76 -188.75 78.30 17.88
CA GLU A 76 -187.76 78.50 16.82
C GLU A 76 -186.38 78.83 17.40
N VAL A 77 -186.30 79.81 18.30
CA VAL A 77 -185.06 80.18 19.01
C VAL A 77 -184.47 78.98 19.77
N ASP A 78 -185.28 78.15 20.43
CA ASP A 78 -184.79 76.95 21.11
C ASP A 78 -184.38 75.82 20.16
N ASN A 79 -184.93 75.77 18.94
CA ASN A 79 -184.46 74.85 17.90
C ASN A 79 -183.15 75.35 17.26
N LEU A 80 -183.01 76.66 17.02
CA LEU A 80 -181.77 77.28 16.56
C LEU A 80 -180.64 77.14 17.60
N LYS A 81 -180.93 77.26 18.90
CA LYS A 81 -179.98 76.94 19.99
C LYS A 81 -179.49 75.49 19.91
N LYS A 82 -180.39 74.51 19.70
CA LYS A 82 -180.01 73.09 19.55
C LYS A 82 -179.16 72.85 18.31
N GLN A 83 -179.52 73.44 17.17
CA GLN A 83 -178.71 73.36 15.94
C GLN A 83 -177.32 73.97 16.14
N LEU A 84 -177.23 75.14 16.78
CA LEU A 84 -175.95 75.77 17.11
C LEU A 84 -175.14 74.92 18.11
N GLN A 85 -175.78 74.30 19.11
CA GLN A 85 -175.11 73.40 20.05
C GLN A 85 -174.56 72.16 19.35
N ILE A 86 -175.31 71.56 18.42
CA ILE A 86 -174.84 70.44 17.60
C ILE A 86 -173.64 70.89 16.75
N TYR A 87 -173.74 72.00 16.02
CA TYR A 87 -172.64 72.51 15.20
C TYR A 87 -171.38 72.87 16.01
N VAL A 88 -171.53 73.39 17.24
CA VAL A 88 -170.40 73.64 18.15
C VAL A 88 -169.75 72.34 18.65
N LEU A 89 -170.52 71.25 18.80
CA LEU A 89 -169.96 69.93 19.10
C LEU A 89 -169.26 69.32 17.87
N GLU A 90 -169.87 69.40 16.68
CA GLU A 90 -169.28 68.94 15.42
C GLU A 90 -167.95 69.66 15.10
N GLU A 91 -167.88 70.98 15.31
CA GLU A 91 -166.63 71.73 15.18
C GLU A 91 -165.64 71.44 16.32
N ALA A 92 -166.08 71.07 17.53
CA ALA A 92 -165.18 70.60 18.59
C ALA A 92 -164.53 69.25 18.23
N GLU A 93 -165.35 68.26 17.84
CA GLU A 93 -164.90 66.94 17.35
C GLU A 93 -163.99 67.08 16.12
N ARG A 94 -164.30 68.02 15.22
CA ARG A 94 -163.44 68.36 14.07
C ARG A 94 -162.08 68.90 14.52
N ASN A 95 -162.04 69.79 15.50
CA ASN A 95 -160.79 70.35 16.00
C ASN A 95 -159.95 69.30 16.74
N GLU A 96 -160.58 68.39 17.51
CA GLU A 96 -159.91 67.23 18.10
C GLU A 96 -159.34 66.31 17.01
N MET A 97 -160.12 65.96 15.98
CA MET A 97 -159.61 65.20 14.83
C MET A 97 -158.42 65.89 14.16
N LEU A 98 -158.49 67.21 13.91
CA LEU A 98 -157.37 67.98 13.34
C LEU A 98 -156.14 68.02 14.25
N GLU A 99 -156.31 67.98 15.57
CA GLU A 99 -155.22 67.84 16.52
C GLU A 99 -154.60 66.44 16.48
N THR A 100 -155.40 65.37 16.44
CA THR A 100 -154.87 64.00 16.25
C THR A 100 -154.11 63.84 14.93
N PHE A 101 -154.59 64.43 13.83
CA PHE A 101 -153.87 64.42 12.54
C PHE A 101 -152.53 65.16 12.61
N ARG A 102 -152.44 66.28 13.36
CA ARG A 102 -151.16 66.98 13.60
C ARG A 102 -150.21 66.11 14.42
N ASN A 103 -150.70 65.55 15.53
CA ASN A 103 -149.89 64.71 16.43
C ASN A 103 -149.33 63.47 15.69
N LEU A 104 -150.15 62.81 14.86
CA LEU A 104 -149.72 61.69 14.02
C LEU A 104 -148.73 62.12 12.91
N SER A 105 -148.88 63.33 12.33
CA SER A 105 -147.95 63.87 11.33
C SER A 105 -146.59 64.19 11.96
N ASP A 106 -146.58 64.75 13.17
CA ASP A 106 -145.39 65.00 13.97
C ASP A 106 -144.71 63.70 14.41
N GLU A 107 -145.48 62.66 14.74
CA GLU A 107 -144.95 61.33 15.07
C GLU A 107 -144.32 60.65 13.84
N ALA A 108 -145.00 60.64 12.70
CA ALA A 108 -144.45 60.15 11.44
C ALA A 108 -143.14 60.88 11.07
N SER A 109 -143.13 62.21 11.17
CA SER A 109 -141.92 63.02 10.90
C SER A 109 -140.75 62.69 11.83
N LYS A 110 -141.03 62.36 13.10
CA LYS A 110 -140.01 61.89 14.06
C LYS A 110 -139.49 60.50 13.68
N LEU A 111 -140.38 59.56 13.33
CA LEU A 111 -140.01 58.21 12.90
C LEU A 111 -139.18 58.22 11.61
N ASP A 112 -139.53 59.06 10.63
CA ASP A 112 -138.73 59.24 9.41
C ASP A 112 -137.34 59.82 9.74
N SER A 113 -137.26 60.85 10.59
CA SER A 113 -135.97 61.41 11.02
C SER A 113 -135.10 60.40 11.77
N HIS A 114 -135.72 59.49 12.55
CA HIS A 114 -135.03 58.42 13.25
C HIS A 114 -134.56 57.32 12.28
N ASN A 115 -135.38 56.92 11.30
CA ASN A 115 -134.99 55.99 10.24
C ASN A 115 -133.80 56.51 9.42
N MET A 116 -133.80 57.79 9.03
CA MET A 116 -132.65 58.42 8.35
C MET A 116 -131.39 58.43 9.22
N THR A 117 -131.54 58.57 10.55
CA THR A 117 -130.41 58.47 11.49
C THR A 117 -129.88 57.04 11.57
N LEU A 118 -130.76 56.05 11.73
CA LEU A 118 -130.38 54.63 11.76
C LEU A 118 -129.77 54.16 10.43
N GLU A 119 -130.25 54.66 9.29
CA GLU A 119 -129.70 54.35 7.97
C GLU A 119 -128.30 54.97 7.78
N THR A 120 -128.06 56.19 8.25
CA THR A 120 -126.72 56.80 8.20
C THR A 120 -125.74 56.13 9.18
N GLU A 121 -126.19 55.73 10.37
CA GLU A 121 -125.41 54.91 11.31
C GLU A 121 -125.08 53.53 10.71
N TYR A 122 -126.06 52.83 10.14
CA TYR A 122 -125.87 51.53 9.49
C TYR A 122 -124.87 51.61 8.33
N ASN A 123 -125.02 52.59 7.44
CA ASN A 123 -124.10 52.78 6.32
C ASN A 123 -122.68 53.16 6.78
N THR A 124 -122.56 53.91 7.89
CA THR A 124 -121.26 54.23 8.51
C THR A 124 -120.60 52.98 9.09
N MET A 125 -121.33 52.20 9.91
CA MET A 125 -120.82 50.95 10.49
C MET A 125 -120.44 49.93 9.41
N ARG A 126 -121.22 49.84 8.32
CA ARG A 126 -120.91 49.01 7.16
C ARG A 126 -119.61 49.47 6.48
N GLY A 127 -119.46 50.75 6.21
CA GLY A 127 -118.22 51.30 5.63
C GLY A 127 -116.98 51.02 6.48
N SER A 128 -117.09 51.10 7.82
CA SER A 128 -116.02 50.70 8.73
C SER A 128 -115.76 49.18 8.72
N LEU A 129 -116.80 48.36 8.65
CA LEU A 129 -116.67 46.90 8.55
C LEU A 129 -115.94 46.50 7.25
N ASP A 130 -116.31 47.09 6.12
CA ASP A 130 -115.69 46.82 4.82
C ASP A 130 -114.18 47.23 4.86
N GLN A 131 -113.85 48.40 5.44
CA GLN A 131 -112.46 48.82 5.66
C GLN A 131 -111.66 47.85 6.55
N TYR A 132 -112.24 47.34 7.64
CA TYR A 132 -111.58 46.36 8.49
C TYR A 132 -111.39 45.01 7.77
N GLN A 133 -112.32 44.60 6.90
CA GLN A 133 -112.15 43.40 6.06
C GLN A 133 -110.99 43.58 5.07
N GLU A 134 -110.88 44.73 4.40
CA GLU A 134 -109.73 45.03 3.53
C GLU A 134 -108.41 45.03 4.30
N GLN A 135 -108.38 45.63 5.50
CA GLN A 135 -107.20 45.64 6.37
C GLN A 135 -106.77 44.23 6.77
N VAL A 136 -107.72 43.36 7.14
CA VAL A 136 -107.45 41.95 7.47
C VAL A 136 -106.93 41.17 6.27
N HIS A 137 -107.48 41.37 5.06
CA HIS A 137 -106.94 40.75 3.84
C HIS A 137 -105.51 41.21 3.53
N SER A 138 -105.23 42.51 3.67
CA SER A 138 -103.88 43.06 3.49
C SER A 138 -102.87 42.50 4.49
N LEU A 139 -103.25 42.37 5.76
CA LEU A 139 -102.40 41.77 6.79
C LEU A 139 -102.18 40.27 6.57
N ASN A 140 -103.22 39.53 6.15
CA ASN A 140 -103.09 38.10 5.83
C ASN A 140 -102.17 37.85 4.63
N HIS A 141 -102.23 38.70 3.58
CA HIS A 141 -101.29 38.62 2.47
C HIS A 141 -99.85 38.91 2.93
N GLN A 142 -99.64 39.96 3.72
CA GLN A 142 -98.33 40.27 4.28
C GLN A 142 -97.78 39.13 5.15
N LEU A 143 -98.62 38.46 5.94
CA LEU A 143 -98.22 37.29 6.72
C LEU A 143 -97.79 36.12 5.81
N ALA A 144 -98.56 35.80 4.76
CA ALA A 144 -98.21 34.76 3.80
C ALA A 144 -96.85 35.02 3.11
N ASP A 145 -96.59 36.27 2.73
CA ASP A 145 -95.31 36.70 2.15
C ASP A 145 -94.15 36.53 3.16
N LYS A 146 -94.37 36.85 4.44
CA LYS A 146 -93.37 36.62 5.50
C LYS A 146 -93.14 35.13 5.74
N ASP A 147 -94.18 34.31 5.73
CA ASP A 147 -94.05 32.86 5.91
C ASP A 147 -93.29 32.21 4.75
N GLU A 148 -93.42 32.70 3.51
CA GLU A 148 -92.58 32.25 2.38
C GLU A 148 -91.11 32.66 2.56
N ILE A 149 -90.85 33.90 2.99
CA ILE A 149 -89.48 34.37 3.30
C ILE A 149 -88.85 33.56 4.44
N VAL A 150 -89.60 33.25 5.50
CA VAL A 150 -89.13 32.40 6.62
C VAL A 150 -88.78 31.00 6.12
N ARG A 151 -89.67 30.32 5.39
CA ARG A 151 -89.40 29.00 4.79
C ARG A 151 -88.20 28.99 3.84
N SER A 152 -87.96 30.10 3.14
CA SER A 152 -86.77 30.29 2.30
C SER A 152 -85.48 30.37 3.14
N TYR A 153 -85.50 31.05 4.29
CA TYR A 153 -84.35 31.12 5.20
C TYR A 153 -84.12 29.81 5.97
N GLU A 154 -85.18 29.14 6.42
CA GLU A 154 -85.10 27.81 7.08
C GLU A 154 -84.37 26.81 6.16
N LYS A 155 -84.78 26.73 4.89
CA LYS A 155 -84.14 25.88 3.88
C LYS A 155 -82.68 26.26 3.60
N GLN A 156 -82.32 27.55 3.65
CA GLN A 156 -80.92 28.00 3.53
C GLN A 156 -80.09 27.60 4.76
N ILE A 157 -80.66 27.68 5.97
CA ILE A 157 -80.03 27.24 7.21
C ILE A 157 -79.78 25.72 7.17
N GLU A 158 -80.78 24.91 6.77
CA GLU A 158 -80.62 23.46 6.58
C GLU A 158 -79.47 23.12 5.62
N GLN A 159 -79.40 23.79 4.47
CA GLN A 159 -78.34 23.59 3.47
C GLN A 159 -76.96 23.98 4.01
N LEU A 160 -76.85 25.09 4.75
CA LEU A 160 -75.58 25.52 5.35
C LEU A 160 -75.16 24.60 6.49
N SER A 161 -76.07 24.15 7.36
CA SER A 161 -75.79 23.17 8.41
C SER A 161 -75.34 21.81 7.84
N ALA A 162 -75.97 21.33 6.77
CA ALA A 162 -75.54 20.11 6.08
C ALA A 162 -74.15 20.25 5.44
N SER A 163 -73.84 21.43 4.90
CA SER A 163 -72.51 21.77 4.34
C SER A 163 -71.42 21.82 5.42
N ILE A 164 -71.68 22.51 6.54
CA ILE A 164 -70.78 22.56 7.70
C ILE A 164 -70.48 21.15 8.20
N ALA A 165 -71.51 20.35 8.45
CA ALA A 165 -71.35 18.97 8.93
C ALA A 165 -70.59 18.06 7.93
N HIS A 166 -70.57 18.39 6.64
CA HIS A 166 -69.77 17.69 5.64
C HIS A 166 -68.28 18.11 5.68
N LEU A 167 -68.02 19.41 5.79
CA LEU A 167 -66.68 19.97 5.91
C LEU A 167 -65.99 19.55 7.23
N GLU A 168 -66.74 19.47 8.33
CA GLU A 168 -66.24 18.95 9.61
C GLU A 168 -65.74 17.50 9.48
N ARG A 169 -66.53 16.63 8.83
CA ARG A 169 -66.12 15.24 8.53
C ARG A 169 -64.86 15.17 7.67
N GLN A 170 -64.79 15.94 6.58
CA GLN A 170 -63.59 16.00 5.73
C GLN A 170 -62.35 16.47 6.50
N LEU A 171 -62.51 17.40 7.45
CA LEU A 171 -61.43 17.92 8.27
C LEU A 171 -60.94 16.91 9.31
N ASP A 172 -61.83 16.09 9.88
CA ASP A 172 -61.47 14.98 10.77
C ASP A 172 -60.86 13.79 10.02
N ASP A 173 -61.37 13.44 8.83
CA ASP A 173 -60.74 12.46 7.94
C ASP A 173 -59.30 12.88 7.61
N SER A 174 -59.11 14.16 7.25
CA SER A 174 -57.78 14.75 6.96
C SER A 174 -56.84 14.78 8.18
N ARG A 175 -57.38 14.89 9.40
CA ARG A 175 -56.59 14.79 10.65
C ARG A 175 -56.09 13.36 10.86
N VAL A 176 -56.95 12.37 10.67
CA VAL A 176 -56.58 10.94 10.81
C VAL A 176 -55.54 10.52 9.78
N GLU A 177 -55.67 11.00 8.52
CA GLU A 177 -54.64 10.79 7.48
C GLU A 177 -53.31 11.44 7.89
N LYS A 178 -53.32 12.71 8.30
CA LYS A 178 -52.13 13.43 8.77
C LYS A 178 -51.44 12.70 9.92
N GLU A 179 -52.18 12.26 10.94
CA GLU A 179 -51.62 11.50 12.06
C GLU A 179 -51.01 10.15 11.62
N SER A 180 -51.51 9.55 10.53
CA SER A 180 -50.89 8.35 9.96
C SER A 180 -49.59 8.66 9.24
N VAL A 181 -49.56 9.67 8.38
CA VAL A 181 -48.33 10.11 7.70
C VAL A 181 -47.27 10.57 8.71
N GLU A 182 -47.66 11.20 9.83
CA GLU A 182 -46.73 11.57 10.91
C GLU A 182 -46.19 10.34 11.67
N ARG A 183 -46.99 9.29 11.89
CA ARG A 183 -46.51 8.01 12.44
C ARG A 183 -45.55 7.30 11.49
N ASP A 184 -45.87 7.25 10.21
CA ASP A 184 -45.05 6.59 9.18
C ASP A 184 -43.72 7.33 8.97
N LEU A 185 -43.72 8.67 9.00
CA LEU A 185 -42.52 9.50 8.96
C LEU A 185 -41.64 9.31 10.20
N GLN A 186 -42.23 9.16 11.40
CA GLN A 186 -41.48 8.83 12.62
C GLN A 186 -40.83 7.44 12.53
N SER A 187 -41.54 6.46 11.98
CA SER A 187 -41.01 5.11 11.71
C SER A 187 -39.83 5.15 10.72
N ALA A 188 -39.99 5.87 9.60
CA ALA A 188 -38.93 6.06 8.61
C ALA A 188 -37.68 6.76 9.19
N HIS A 189 -37.86 7.79 10.04
CA HIS A 189 -36.74 8.40 10.77
C HIS A 189 -36.07 7.46 11.77
N GLY A 190 -36.83 6.54 12.39
CA GLY A 190 -36.28 5.47 13.24
C GLY A 190 -35.38 4.52 12.45
N LEU A 191 -35.88 4.02 11.31
CA LEU A 191 -35.12 3.15 10.41
C LEU A 191 -33.88 3.85 9.83
N ALA A 192 -33.98 5.13 9.44
CA ALA A 192 -32.84 5.90 8.94
C ALA A 192 -31.71 6.03 9.98
N ARG A 193 -32.04 6.24 11.26
CA ARG A 193 -31.05 6.26 12.35
C ARG A 193 -30.42 4.89 12.59
N GLN A 194 -31.18 3.80 12.45
CA GLN A 194 -30.65 2.43 12.57
C GLN A 194 -29.70 2.09 11.41
N LEU A 195 -30.01 2.53 10.19
CA LEU A 195 -29.14 2.34 9.02
C LEU A 195 -27.85 3.16 9.13
N GLU A 196 -27.91 4.39 9.64
CA GLU A 196 -26.73 5.22 9.85
C GLU A 196 -25.81 4.62 10.94
N SER A 197 -26.35 4.15 12.07
CA SER A 197 -25.53 3.50 13.11
C SER A 197 -24.98 2.12 12.70
N GLN A 198 -25.70 1.37 11.85
CA GLN A 198 -25.16 0.17 11.20
C GLN A 198 -24.01 0.52 10.24
N LYS A 199 -24.14 1.62 9.49
CA LYS A 199 -23.09 2.15 8.59
C LYS A 199 -21.86 2.62 9.37
N GLU A 200 -22.03 3.31 10.49
CA GLU A 200 -20.93 3.68 11.39
C GLU A 200 -20.20 2.44 11.91
N ALA A 201 -20.91 1.45 12.44
CA ALA A 201 -20.31 0.19 12.93
C ALA A 201 -19.60 -0.62 11.82
N LEU A 202 -20.15 -0.62 10.59
CA LEU A 202 -19.50 -1.22 9.42
C LEU A 202 -18.25 -0.44 8.98
N GLN A 203 -18.26 0.88 9.09
CA GLN A 203 -17.13 1.75 8.78
C GLN A 203 -15.98 1.53 9.78
N ASP A 204 -16.27 1.37 11.06
CA ASP A 204 -15.27 1.06 12.09
C ASP A 204 -14.66 -0.33 11.89
N MET A 205 -15.47 -1.36 11.62
CA MET A 205 -14.94 -2.69 11.27
C MET A 205 -14.08 -2.67 10.00
N LEU A 206 -14.41 -1.83 9.01
CA LEU A 206 -13.59 -1.64 7.81
C LEU A 206 -12.24 -0.97 8.16
N ASN A 207 -12.26 0.03 9.04
CA ASN A 207 -11.04 0.71 9.52
C ASN A 207 -10.13 -0.25 10.31
N ASP A 208 -10.69 -1.11 11.16
CA ASP A 208 -9.94 -2.13 11.91
C ASP A 208 -9.34 -3.19 10.98
N LEU A 209 -10.10 -3.70 10.00
CA LEU A 209 -9.60 -4.63 8.99
C LEU A 209 -8.49 -4.02 8.14
N GLN A 210 -8.59 -2.73 7.80
CA GLN A 210 -7.54 -2.01 7.08
C GLN A 210 -6.27 -1.86 7.96
N GLN A 211 -6.39 -1.57 9.25
CA GLN A 211 -5.25 -1.53 10.17
C GLN A 211 -4.58 -2.91 10.33
N GLN A 212 -5.37 -3.98 10.42
CA GLN A 212 -4.86 -5.36 10.46
C GLN A 212 -4.14 -5.74 9.15
N LYS A 213 -4.69 -5.32 8.00
CA LYS A 213 -4.05 -5.48 6.68
C LYS A 213 -2.71 -4.74 6.63
N ASP A 214 -2.69 -3.45 6.97
CA ASP A 214 -1.47 -2.62 6.99
C ASP A 214 -0.38 -3.23 7.90
N TYR A 215 -0.78 -3.77 9.05
CA TYR A 215 0.12 -4.46 9.98
C TYR A 215 0.69 -5.76 9.39
N ALA A 216 -0.15 -6.58 8.76
CA ALA A 216 0.28 -7.81 8.09
C ALA A 216 1.19 -7.52 6.88
N GLU A 217 0.88 -6.50 6.08
CA GLU A 217 1.71 -6.07 4.95
C GLU A 217 3.11 -5.65 5.42
N ARG A 218 3.22 -4.89 6.53
CA ARG A 218 4.52 -4.56 7.16
C ARG A 218 5.27 -5.80 7.63
N GLN A 219 4.62 -6.73 8.33
CA GLN A 219 5.25 -8.00 8.71
C GLN A 219 5.77 -8.79 7.50
N THR A 220 5.03 -8.82 6.39
CA THR A 220 5.52 -9.49 5.17
C THR A 220 6.69 -8.77 4.51
N GLN A 221 6.78 -7.44 4.62
CA GLN A 221 7.94 -6.67 4.18
C GLN A 221 9.16 -6.98 5.06
N ASP A 222 9.03 -6.89 6.39
CA ASP A 222 10.11 -7.22 7.35
C ASP A 222 10.67 -8.63 7.12
N LEU A 223 9.79 -9.63 6.94
CA LEU A 223 10.18 -11.02 6.66
C LEU A 223 10.83 -11.18 5.28
N THR A 224 10.41 -10.40 4.28
CA THR A 224 11.03 -10.42 2.94
C THR A 224 12.43 -9.80 2.96
N GLU A 225 12.65 -8.72 3.71
CA GLU A 225 13.98 -8.13 3.91
C GLU A 225 14.91 -9.07 4.68
N GLN A 226 14.41 -9.73 5.73
CA GLN A 226 15.14 -10.77 6.46
C GLN A 226 15.52 -11.95 5.55
N ALA A 227 14.58 -12.42 4.70
CA ALA A 227 14.87 -13.48 3.73
C ALA A 227 15.94 -13.05 2.71
N ALA A 228 15.89 -11.81 2.22
CA ALA A 228 16.89 -11.27 1.31
C ALA A 228 18.28 -11.12 1.97
N LEU A 229 18.34 -10.73 3.24
CA LEU A 229 19.57 -10.69 4.04
C LEU A 229 20.17 -12.10 4.23
N LEU A 230 19.36 -13.07 4.63
CA LEU A 230 19.79 -14.47 4.76
C LEU A 230 20.23 -15.06 3.41
N GLN A 231 19.60 -14.69 2.31
CA GLN A 231 19.99 -15.11 0.97
C GLN A 231 21.34 -14.51 0.54
N ARG A 232 21.63 -13.25 0.86
CA ARG A 232 22.96 -12.64 0.66
C ARG A 232 24.03 -13.34 1.50
N GLN A 233 23.78 -13.55 2.79
CA GLN A 233 24.69 -14.30 3.66
C GLN A 233 24.95 -15.73 3.13
N GLN A 234 23.92 -16.41 2.60
CA GLN A 234 24.08 -17.72 1.97
C GLN A 234 24.92 -17.66 0.67
N GLN A 235 24.85 -16.57 -0.10
CA GLN A 235 25.71 -16.35 -1.28
C GLN A 235 27.15 -16.05 -0.88
N GLU A 236 27.38 -15.21 0.13
CA GLU A 236 28.70 -14.91 0.70
C GLU A 236 29.36 -16.17 1.30
N LEU A 237 28.59 -17.00 2.02
CA LEU A 237 29.05 -18.29 2.53
C LEU A 237 29.38 -19.27 1.41
N ARG A 238 28.59 -19.33 0.32
CA ARG A 238 28.96 -20.12 -0.87
C ARG A 238 30.24 -19.62 -1.54
N ALA A 239 30.42 -18.31 -1.68
CA ALA A 239 31.61 -17.72 -2.29
C ALA A 239 32.87 -17.95 -1.44
N THR A 240 32.77 -17.85 -0.11
CA THR A 240 33.88 -18.16 0.80
C THR A 240 34.20 -19.65 0.84
N ILE A 241 33.19 -20.54 0.81
CA ILE A 241 33.40 -21.98 0.63
C ILE A 241 34.14 -22.25 -0.68
N GLN A 242 33.66 -21.71 -1.82
CA GLN A 242 34.31 -21.90 -3.12
C GLN A 242 35.75 -21.36 -3.15
N SER A 243 36.01 -20.25 -2.45
CA SER A 243 37.37 -19.71 -2.27
C SER A 243 38.27 -20.66 -1.45
N MET A 244 37.74 -21.24 -0.36
CA MET A 244 38.45 -22.24 0.45
C MET A 244 38.66 -23.56 -0.32
N GLU A 245 37.71 -23.99 -1.14
CA GLU A 245 37.84 -25.15 -2.02
C GLU A 245 38.94 -24.92 -3.08
N ASN A 246 39.00 -23.72 -3.67
CA ASN A 246 40.08 -23.33 -4.58
C ASN A 246 41.45 -23.31 -3.88
N LEU A 247 41.56 -22.72 -2.68
CA LEU A 247 42.79 -22.73 -1.89
C LEU A 247 43.21 -24.14 -1.46
N LEU A 248 42.27 -25.03 -1.15
CA LEU A 248 42.54 -26.44 -0.87
C LEU A 248 42.98 -27.21 -2.12
N ALA A 249 42.40 -26.91 -3.30
CA ALA A 249 42.83 -27.48 -4.57
C ALA A 249 44.23 -27.00 -4.97
N GLU A 250 44.53 -25.71 -4.79
CA GLU A 250 45.85 -25.15 -5.01
C GLU A 250 46.87 -25.74 -4.02
N SER A 251 46.55 -25.80 -2.73
CA SER A 251 47.40 -26.42 -1.71
C SER A 251 47.69 -27.90 -2.01
N ARG A 252 46.68 -28.67 -2.44
CA ARG A 252 46.87 -30.06 -2.91
C ARG A 252 47.78 -30.14 -4.14
N SER A 253 47.64 -29.21 -5.09
CA SER A 253 48.51 -29.10 -6.26
C SER A 253 49.95 -28.75 -5.89
N GLN A 254 50.15 -27.79 -4.98
CA GLN A 254 51.45 -27.41 -4.44
C GLN A 254 52.12 -28.57 -3.69
N VAL A 255 51.37 -29.31 -2.84
CA VAL A 255 51.85 -30.52 -2.16
C VAL A 255 52.22 -31.62 -3.17
N SER A 256 51.41 -31.82 -4.23
CA SER A 256 51.73 -32.77 -5.30
C SER A 256 53.00 -32.37 -6.08
N ALA A 257 53.21 -31.08 -6.32
CA ALA A 257 54.42 -30.56 -6.98
C ALA A 257 55.66 -30.64 -6.06
N GLN A 258 55.49 -30.43 -4.75
CA GLN A 258 56.55 -30.65 -3.76
C GLN A 258 56.91 -32.14 -3.63
N ALA A 259 55.92 -33.04 -3.66
CA ALA A 259 56.15 -34.48 -3.66
C ALA A 259 56.88 -34.95 -4.93
N ALA A 260 56.54 -34.39 -6.11
CA ALA A 260 57.28 -34.64 -7.35
C ALA A 260 58.74 -34.18 -7.24
N ARG A 261 58.99 -32.94 -6.77
CA ARG A 261 60.35 -32.43 -6.52
C ARG A 261 61.12 -33.24 -5.47
N ALA A 262 60.45 -33.76 -4.45
CA ALA A 262 61.08 -34.64 -3.46
C ALA A 262 61.51 -35.97 -4.11
N ALA A 263 60.69 -36.55 -5.00
CA ALA A 263 61.05 -37.75 -5.76
C ALA A 263 62.21 -37.48 -6.76
N GLU A 264 62.24 -36.31 -7.41
CA GLU A 264 63.37 -35.86 -8.24
C GLU A 264 64.65 -35.74 -7.39
N LEU A 265 64.59 -35.06 -6.24
CA LEU A 265 65.74 -34.93 -5.33
C LEU A 265 66.17 -36.27 -4.70
N GLU A 266 65.26 -37.21 -4.46
CA GLU A 266 65.61 -38.58 -4.08
C GLU A 266 66.31 -39.33 -5.23
N GLN A 267 65.87 -39.15 -6.48
CA GLN A 267 66.53 -39.74 -7.65
C GLN A 267 67.93 -39.14 -7.87
N ASP A 268 68.09 -37.83 -7.70
CA ASP A 268 69.39 -37.17 -7.75
C ASP A 268 70.30 -37.61 -6.60
N ASN A 269 69.78 -37.79 -5.38
CA ASN A 269 70.55 -38.39 -4.29
C ASN A 269 70.98 -39.82 -4.62
N ARG A 270 70.11 -40.66 -5.18
CA ARG A 270 70.47 -42.04 -5.58
C ARG A 270 71.53 -42.07 -6.68
N THR A 271 71.46 -41.18 -7.68
CA THR A 271 72.48 -41.10 -8.73
C THR A 271 73.80 -40.52 -8.22
N MET A 272 73.78 -39.52 -7.33
CA MET A 272 74.96 -39.01 -6.63
C MET A 272 75.57 -40.07 -5.71
N THR A 273 74.79 -40.85 -4.98
CA THR A 273 75.28 -41.99 -4.18
C THR A 273 75.95 -43.04 -5.06
N ALA A 274 75.33 -43.43 -6.19
CA ALA A 274 75.96 -44.36 -7.13
C ALA A 274 77.24 -43.80 -7.78
N GLN A 275 77.32 -42.49 -8.03
CA GLN A 275 78.55 -41.83 -8.46
C GLN A 275 79.62 -41.88 -7.36
N ILE A 276 79.27 -41.57 -6.11
CA ILE A 276 80.16 -41.66 -4.94
C ILE A 276 80.67 -43.09 -4.76
N GLU A 277 79.82 -44.11 -4.82
CA GLU A 277 80.20 -45.53 -4.77
C GLU A 277 81.15 -45.90 -5.92
N SER A 278 80.90 -45.42 -7.14
CA SER A 278 81.79 -45.65 -8.28
C SER A 278 83.17 -44.97 -8.10
N LEU A 279 83.19 -43.77 -7.52
CA LEU A 279 84.42 -43.04 -7.21
C LEU A 279 85.18 -43.73 -6.07
N GLN A 280 84.51 -44.18 -5.01
CA GLN A 280 85.10 -44.99 -3.94
C GLN A 280 85.70 -46.28 -4.49
N TYR A 281 85.01 -47.00 -5.37
CA TYR A 281 85.56 -48.16 -6.06
C TYR A 281 86.83 -47.83 -6.88
N THR A 282 86.90 -46.66 -7.54
CA THR A 282 88.14 -46.23 -8.21
C THR A 282 89.24 -45.83 -7.21
N VAL A 283 88.91 -45.22 -6.08
CA VAL A 283 89.86 -44.90 -5.00
C VAL A 283 90.41 -46.17 -4.36
N ASP A 284 89.58 -47.19 -4.13
CA ASP A 284 90.01 -48.50 -3.62
C ASP A 284 90.91 -49.23 -4.62
N GLN A 285 90.60 -49.18 -5.93
CA GLN A 285 91.51 -49.68 -6.97
C GLN A 285 92.84 -48.93 -7.00
N LEU A 286 92.84 -47.60 -6.89
CA LEU A 286 94.07 -46.80 -6.89
C LEU A 286 94.89 -47.03 -5.63
N THR A 287 94.26 -47.15 -4.47
CA THR A 287 94.89 -47.46 -3.18
C THR A 287 95.49 -48.86 -3.21
N GLY A 288 94.73 -49.87 -3.65
CA GLY A 288 95.23 -51.24 -3.83
C GLY A 288 96.35 -51.36 -4.86
N ARG A 289 96.44 -50.45 -5.84
CA ARG A 289 97.59 -50.32 -6.75
C ARG A 289 98.78 -49.62 -6.10
N ALA A 290 98.55 -48.62 -5.25
CA ALA A 290 99.61 -47.94 -4.49
C ALA A 290 100.30 -48.89 -3.51
N SER A 291 99.53 -49.60 -2.66
CA SER A 291 100.08 -50.59 -1.72
C SER A 291 100.89 -51.69 -2.41
N LYS A 292 100.50 -52.07 -3.64
CA LYS A 292 101.21 -53.06 -4.44
C LYS A 292 102.48 -52.53 -5.11
N ALA A 293 102.58 -51.21 -5.29
CA ALA A 293 103.82 -50.54 -5.68
C ALA A 293 104.77 -50.36 -4.46
N GLU A 294 104.23 -50.06 -3.28
CA GLU A 294 104.97 -50.00 -2.02
C GLU A 294 105.59 -51.37 -1.65
N GLU A 295 104.83 -52.46 -1.79
CA GLU A 295 105.33 -53.83 -1.58
C GLU A 295 106.50 -54.18 -2.53
N LEU A 296 106.47 -53.67 -3.77
CA LEU A 296 107.55 -53.85 -4.74
C LEU A 296 108.75 -52.93 -4.47
N LEU A 297 108.54 -51.72 -3.93
CA LEU A 297 109.62 -50.83 -3.53
C LEU A 297 110.39 -51.40 -2.33
N GLU A 298 109.70 -51.93 -1.32
CA GLU A 298 110.38 -52.47 -0.13
C GLU A 298 111.15 -53.76 -0.46
N LYS A 299 110.63 -54.63 -1.33
CA LYS A 299 111.39 -55.79 -1.85
C LYS A 299 112.65 -55.39 -2.64
N ASN A 300 112.61 -54.27 -3.37
CA ASN A 300 113.82 -53.72 -3.98
C ASN A 300 114.78 -53.19 -2.90
N ARG A 301 114.28 -52.52 -1.85
CA ARG A 301 115.07 -51.99 -0.73
C ARG A 301 115.81 -53.07 0.05
N GLU A 302 115.15 -54.20 0.32
CA GLU A 302 115.77 -55.39 0.91
C GLU A 302 116.91 -55.92 0.04
N SER A 303 116.70 -56.03 -1.27
CA SER A 303 117.75 -56.50 -2.21
C SER A 303 118.96 -55.56 -2.25
N VAL A 304 118.75 -54.23 -2.21
CA VAL A 304 119.83 -53.23 -2.16
C VAL A 304 120.67 -53.41 -0.90
N MET A 305 120.06 -53.58 0.27
CA MET A 305 120.79 -53.84 1.52
C MET A 305 121.56 -55.17 1.50
N GLU A 306 121.09 -56.20 0.78
CA GLU A 306 121.85 -57.44 0.60
C GLU A 306 123.08 -57.24 -0.32
N TYR A 307 122.94 -56.46 -1.40
CA TYR A 307 124.07 -56.09 -2.26
C TYR A 307 125.11 -55.22 -1.53
N GLU A 308 124.68 -54.23 -0.75
CA GLU A 308 125.57 -53.39 0.07
C GLU A 308 126.36 -54.22 1.10
N ARG A 309 125.69 -55.16 1.78
CA ARG A 309 126.33 -56.07 2.75
C ARG A 309 127.39 -56.96 2.09
N ARG A 310 127.12 -57.49 0.88
CA ARG A 310 128.10 -58.26 0.10
C ARG A 310 129.29 -57.41 -0.34
N LEU A 311 129.04 -56.15 -0.73
CA LEU A 311 130.10 -55.21 -1.11
C LEU A 311 131.03 -54.93 0.08
N GLN A 312 130.48 -54.65 1.27
CA GLN A 312 131.27 -54.43 2.49
C GLN A 312 132.09 -55.66 2.91
N GLN A 313 131.57 -56.89 2.76
CA GLN A 313 132.38 -58.09 3.00
C GLN A 313 133.58 -58.14 2.05
N SER A 314 133.37 -57.97 0.74
CA SER A 314 134.43 -58.03 -0.26
C SER A 314 135.53 -56.98 -0.04
N LEU A 315 135.17 -55.75 0.36
CA LEU A 315 136.14 -54.70 0.71
C LEU A 315 137.00 -55.10 1.92
N SER A 316 136.39 -55.69 2.95
CA SER A 316 137.11 -56.16 4.15
C SER A 316 138.06 -57.34 3.90
N GLU A 317 137.89 -58.04 2.77
CA GLU A 317 138.79 -59.11 2.31
C GLU A 317 139.92 -58.56 1.44
N VAL A 318 139.63 -57.58 0.58
CA VAL A 318 140.64 -56.84 -0.20
C VAL A 318 141.61 -56.07 0.71
N GLU A 319 141.13 -55.40 1.76
CA GLU A 319 142.00 -54.71 2.73
C GLU A 319 142.95 -55.67 3.46
N LYS A 320 142.47 -56.87 3.82
CA LYS A 320 143.32 -57.93 4.42
C LYS A 320 144.35 -58.46 3.43
N GLN A 321 143.99 -58.60 2.15
CA GLN A 321 144.93 -58.99 1.10
C GLN A 321 145.99 -57.90 0.84
N ALA A 322 145.63 -56.61 0.91
CA ALA A 322 146.57 -55.49 0.80
C ALA A 322 147.56 -55.42 1.98
N GLN A 323 147.10 -55.69 3.20
CA GLN A 323 147.97 -55.81 4.39
C GLN A 323 148.88 -57.06 4.34
N HIS A 324 148.43 -58.13 3.67
CA HIS A 324 149.27 -59.29 3.42
C HIS A 324 150.32 -59.04 2.31
N GLN A 325 149.98 -58.30 1.25
CA GLN A 325 150.95 -57.90 0.22
C GLN A 325 152.04 -56.96 0.75
N THR A 326 151.68 -56.00 1.61
CA THR A 326 152.66 -55.05 2.19
C THR A 326 153.61 -55.68 3.22
N THR A 327 153.23 -56.80 3.84
CA THR A 327 154.15 -57.62 4.65
C THR A 327 155.04 -58.52 3.78
N LEU A 328 154.52 -59.04 2.67
CA LEU A 328 155.31 -59.82 1.71
C LEU A 328 156.38 -58.98 0.99
N THR A 329 156.09 -57.72 0.61
CA THR A 329 157.08 -56.85 -0.05
C THR A 329 158.23 -56.43 0.89
N ALA A 330 158.01 -56.34 2.20
CA ALA A 330 159.08 -56.13 3.17
C ALA A 330 160.03 -57.34 3.25
N THR A 331 159.49 -58.56 3.29
CA THR A 331 160.33 -59.78 3.27
C THR A 331 160.98 -60.07 1.91
N ALA A 332 160.47 -59.45 0.83
CA ALA A 332 161.06 -59.54 -0.50
C ALA A 332 162.34 -58.70 -0.63
N SER A 333 162.41 -57.50 -0.03
CA SER A 333 163.60 -56.66 -0.10
C SER A 333 164.78 -57.21 0.71
N GLU A 334 164.53 -57.91 1.82
CA GLU A 334 165.54 -58.68 2.55
C GLU A 334 166.09 -59.83 1.71
N ARG A 335 165.21 -60.62 1.08
CA ARG A 335 165.63 -61.70 0.17
C ARG A 335 166.28 -61.21 -1.11
N GLU A 336 165.95 -60.02 -1.60
CA GLU A 336 166.71 -59.40 -2.69
C GLU A 336 168.11 -58.94 -2.26
N HIS A 337 168.35 -58.71 -0.96
CA HIS A 337 169.68 -58.46 -0.43
C HIS A 337 170.50 -59.76 -0.39
N GLU A 338 169.93 -60.85 0.14
CA GLU A 338 170.52 -62.20 0.07
C GLU A 338 170.80 -62.64 -1.38
N VAL A 339 169.85 -62.45 -2.30
CA VAL A 339 170.01 -62.78 -3.73
C VAL A 339 171.05 -61.88 -4.41
N ARG A 340 171.25 -60.64 -3.97
CA ARG A 340 172.35 -59.79 -4.46
C ARG A 340 173.71 -60.22 -3.90
N GLN A 341 173.78 -60.65 -2.65
CA GLN A 341 174.99 -61.19 -2.04
C GLN A 341 175.39 -62.52 -2.71
N MET A 342 174.44 -63.45 -2.85
CA MET A 342 174.60 -64.70 -3.60
C MET A 342 174.94 -64.47 -5.09
N ARG A 343 174.47 -63.38 -5.72
CA ARG A 343 174.88 -63.03 -7.09
C ARG A 343 176.29 -62.45 -7.16
N ALA A 344 176.70 -61.62 -6.21
CA ALA A 344 178.08 -61.15 -6.12
C ALA A 344 179.06 -62.32 -5.88
N GLU A 345 178.69 -63.28 -5.04
CA GLU A 345 179.46 -64.52 -4.84
C GLU A 345 179.44 -65.41 -6.08
N ASN A 346 178.31 -65.55 -6.78
CA ASN A 346 178.27 -66.25 -8.07
C ASN A 346 179.10 -65.55 -9.15
N ASP A 347 179.17 -64.22 -9.19
CA ASP A 347 180.02 -63.48 -10.14
C ASP A 347 181.51 -63.55 -9.76
N HIS A 348 181.83 -63.74 -8.47
CA HIS A 348 183.19 -63.98 -7.99
C HIS A 348 183.63 -65.42 -8.31
N LEU A 349 182.74 -66.40 -8.12
CA LEU A 349 182.93 -67.80 -8.49
C LEU A 349 182.92 -68.00 -10.01
N ALA A 350 182.12 -67.25 -10.77
CA ALA A 350 182.11 -67.30 -12.23
C ALA A 350 183.37 -66.70 -12.84
N ARG A 351 183.97 -65.68 -12.19
CA ARG A 351 185.32 -65.20 -12.52
C ARG A 351 186.36 -66.27 -12.22
N HIS A 352 186.42 -66.83 -11.01
CA HIS A 352 187.31 -67.96 -10.72
C HIS A 352 187.09 -69.17 -11.64
N LEU A 353 185.86 -69.43 -12.09
CA LEU A 353 185.54 -70.48 -13.05
C LEU A 353 186.00 -70.14 -14.47
N ASN A 354 186.03 -68.86 -14.86
CA ASN A 354 186.60 -68.41 -16.14
C ASN A 354 188.13 -68.36 -16.08
N ASP A 355 188.73 -67.90 -14.97
CA ASP A 355 190.18 -67.97 -14.74
C ASP A 355 190.65 -69.44 -14.81
N ALA A 356 189.94 -70.34 -14.13
CA ALA A 356 190.22 -71.78 -14.19
C ALA A 356 189.93 -72.41 -15.57
N LYS A 357 188.93 -71.92 -16.34
CA LYS A 357 188.70 -72.35 -17.73
C LYS A 357 189.79 -71.85 -18.66
N GLU A 358 190.26 -70.61 -18.50
CA GLU A 358 191.38 -70.08 -19.23
C GLU A 358 192.67 -70.82 -18.87
N GLU A 359 192.89 -71.20 -17.61
CA GLU A 359 194.04 -72.04 -17.24
C GLU A 359 193.92 -73.47 -17.81
N VAL A 360 192.73 -74.07 -17.80
CA VAL A 360 192.47 -75.33 -18.52
C VAL A 360 192.67 -75.19 -20.03
N GLN A 361 192.39 -74.02 -20.62
CA GLN A 361 192.59 -73.76 -22.04
C GLN A 361 194.05 -73.47 -22.38
N ARG A 362 194.77 -72.69 -21.55
CA ARG A 362 196.24 -72.55 -21.56
C ARG A 362 196.90 -73.93 -21.46
N CYS A 363 196.37 -74.84 -20.63
CA CYS A 363 196.80 -76.24 -20.57
C CYS A 363 196.44 -77.04 -21.83
N ARG A 364 195.26 -76.88 -22.44
CA ARG A 364 194.93 -77.54 -23.71
C ARG A 364 195.83 -77.09 -24.85
N ASP A 365 196.01 -75.80 -25.04
CA ASP A 365 196.74 -75.27 -26.18
C ASP A 365 198.25 -75.47 -26.03
N THR A 366 198.77 -75.52 -24.81
CA THR A 366 200.14 -76.03 -24.56
C THR A 366 200.23 -77.54 -24.77
N ILE A 367 199.24 -78.36 -24.42
CA ILE A 367 199.22 -79.80 -24.76
C ILE A 367 199.16 -80.02 -26.27
N GLU A 368 198.36 -79.27 -27.03
CA GLU A 368 198.26 -79.39 -28.48
C GLU A 368 199.52 -78.88 -29.20
N SER A 369 200.11 -77.78 -28.71
CA SER A 369 201.43 -77.31 -29.13
C SER A 369 202.54 -78.34 -28.83
N LEU A 370 202.49 -78.98 -27.65
CA LEU A 370 203.43 -80.04 -27.29
C LEU A 370 203.23 -81.31 -28.11
N LYS A 371 201.99 -81.68 -28.50
CA LYS A 371 201.75 -82.74 -29.50
C LYS A 371 202.35 -82.40 -30.86
N GLN A 372 202.21 -81.16 -31.33
CA GLN A 372 202.83 -80.72 -32.60
C GLN A 372 204.37 -80.69 -32.52
N ARG A 373 204.94 -80.35 -31.35
CA ARG A 373 206.38 -80.52 -31.08
C ARG A 373 206.80 -81.98 -31.03
N VAL A 374 206.01 -82.89 -30.46
CA VAL A 374 206.28 -84.34 -30.50
C VAL A 374 206.24 -84.86 -31.93
N ALA A 375 205.21 -84.53 -32.72
CA ALA A 375 205.10 -84.96 -34.11
C ALA A 375 206.29 -84.50 -34.98
N SER A 376 206.73 -83.25 -34.84
CA SER A 376 207.90 -82.72 -35.56
C SER A 376 209.24 -83.26 -35.02
N LEU A 377 209.33 -83.63 -33.74
CA LEU A 377 210.50 -84.33 -33.20
C LEU A 377 210.57 -85.81 -33.61
N GLU A 378 209.43 -86.49 -33.80
CA GLU A 378 209.43 -87.80 -34.47
C GLU A 378 209.85 -87.69 -35.95
N GLU A 379 209.52 -86.60 -36.63
CA GLU A 379 209.93 -86.34 -38.01
C GLU A 379 211.44 -86.07 -38.12
N SER A 380 211.99 -85.32 -37.16
CA SER A 380 213.44 -85.21 -36.91
C SER A 380 214.11 -86.58 -36.72
N GLU A 381 213.52 -87.47 -35.91
CA GLU A 381 214.07 -88.81 -35.72
C GLU A 381 214.01 -89.65 -37.02
N ARG A 382 212.86 -89.68 -37.72
CA ARG A 382 212.69 -90.43 -38.98
C ARG A 382 213.68 -90.00 -40.06
N ALA A 383 213.97 -88.71 -40.18
CA ALA A 383 214.99 -88.21 -41.10
C ALA A 383 216.40 -88.68 -40.68
N SER A 384 216.75 -88.56 -39.39
CA SER A 384 218.07 -88.98 -38.87
C SER A 384 218.35 -90.48 -39.05
N ARG A 385 217.31 -91.32 -39.03
CA ARG A 385 217.42 -92.77 -39.27
C ARG A 385 217.79 -93.12 -40.72
N ARG A 386 217.22 -92.41 -41.71
CA ARG A 386 217.43 -92.73 -43.14
C ARG A 386 218.89 -92.59 -43.56
N ASN A 387 219.48 -91.41 -43.38
CA ASN A 387 220.82 -91.12 -43.91
C ASN A 387 221.94 -91.88 -43.14
N MET A 388 221.67 -92.31 -41.90
CA MET A 388 222.53 -93.26 -41.16
C MET A 388 222.46 -94.71 -41.68
N SER A 389 221.45 -95.06 -42.48
CA SER A 389 221.31 -96.39 -43.09
C SER A 389 222.08 -96.52 -44.42
N GLU A 390 222.07 -95.48 -45.25
CA GLU A 390 222.80 -95.41 -46.53
C GLU A 390 224.32 -95.53 -46.29
N ALA A 391 224.84 -94.79 -45.30
CA ALA A 391 226.23 -94.87 -44.84
C ALA A 391 226.68 -96.26 -44.35
N ARG A 392 225.76 -97.24 -44.22
CA ARG A 392 226.05 -98.60 -43.75
C ARG A 392 225.89 -99.68 -44.82
N ARG A 393 225.36 -99.40 -46.01
CA ARG A 393 225.23 -100.40 -47.09
C ARG A 393 226.45 -100.40 -48.01
N GLU A 394 226.78 -99.27 -48.62
CA GLU A 394 227.70 -99.26 -49.76
C GLU A 394 229.19 -99.43 -49.39
N ALA A 395 229.53 -99.35 -48.09
CA ALA A 395 230.81 -99.80 -47.56
C ALA A 395 231.05 -101.32 -47.67
N ALA A 396 230.03 -102.12 -48.01
CA ALA A 396 230.15 -103.58 -48.12
C ALA A 396 230.77 -104.05 -49.46
N GLU A 397 230.40 -103.43 -50.58
CA GLU A 397 230.71 -103.96 -51.91
C GLU A 397 231.52 -103.00 -52.80
N THR A 398 232.74 -102.70 -52.33
CA THR A 398 233.90 -102.69 -53.24
C THR A 398 234.36 -104.13 -53.58
N ILE A 399 233.94 -105.15 -52.80
CA ILE A 399 234.56 -106.48 -52.74
C ILE A 399 233.56 -107.64 -52.93
N ARG A 400 232.74 -107.53 -53.98
CA ARG A 400 232.11 -108.64 -54.74
C ARG A 400 231.73 -108.13 -56.14
N PHE A 401 232.58 -107.29 -56.74
CA PHE A 401 233.69 -107.74 -57.59
C PHE A 401 233.16 -107.94 -59.03
N SER A 402 233.91 -108.62 -59.91
CA SER A 402 233.26 -109.43 -60.93
C SER A 402 232.57 -110.64 -60.28
N GLU A 403 231.93 -111.49 -61.09
CA GLU A 403 231.62 -112.91 -60.81
C GLU A 403 231.23 -113.30 -59.36
N ASP A 404 230.01 -113.74 -59.07
CA ASP A 404 228.93 -114.16 -59.98
C ASP A 404 227.63 -114.30 -59.16
N THR A 405 226.42 -114.15 -59.69
CA THR A 405 226.00 -114.15 -61.10
C THR A 405 225.21 -112.87 -61.40
N GLN A 406 224.85 -112.48 -62.62
CA GLN A 406 223.82 -113.14 -63.44
C GLN A 406 222.63 -113.76 -62.63
N ARG A 407 222.28 -113.17 -61.46
CA ARG A 407 220.98 -113.10 -60.71
C ARG A 407 221.13 -112.06 -59.57
N ARG A 408 220.10 -111.25 -59.30
CA ARG A 408 220.31 -109.78 -59.21
C ARG A 408 219.38 -108.95 -58.29
N TYR A 409 219.97 -107.88 -57.72
CA TYR A 409 219.44 -106.53 -57.37
C TYR A 409 218.40 -106.28 -56.22
N ASP A 410 218.84 -106.37 -54.93
CA ASP A 410 218.93 -105.32 -53.82
C ASP A 410 217.82 -104.73 -52.84
N ASP A 411 217.79 -105.18 -51.54
CA ASP A 411 218.19 -104.61 -50.18
C ASP A 411 217.54 -103.49 -49.20
N ARG A 412 217.60 -103.75 -47.85
CA ARG A 412 217.93 -103.01 -46.53
C ARG A 412 217.14 -101.99 -45.56
N SER A 413 217.17 -102.30 -44.21
CA SER A 413 217.68 -101.61 -42.92
C SER A 413 217.09 -100.47 -41.96
N SER A 414 217.01 -100.78 -40.61
CA SER A 414 217.68 -100.23 -39.35
C SER A 414 217.43 -98.90 -38.48
N GLN A 415 217.42 -99.07 -37.11
CA GLN A 415 217.94 -98.30 -35.87
C GLN A 415 217.76 -96.76 -35.52
N SER A 416 217.58 -96.33 -34.22
CA SER A 416 218.02 -95.06 -33.47
C SER A 416 217.26 -94.77 -32.12
N ARG A 417 217.29 -93.59 -31.40
CA ARG A 417 218.35 -92.84 -30.60
C ARG A 417 217.84 -91.91 -29.40
N ARG A 418 218.35 -92.11 -28.15
CA ARG A 418 218.71 -91.22 -26.97
C ARG A 418 218.16 -89.77 -26.60
N SER A 419 217.87 -89.54 -25.28
CA SER A 419 218.38 -88.50 -24.27
C SER A 419 217.99 -86.97 -24.10
N GLN A 420 217.98 -86.48 -22.80
CA GLN A 420 218.42 -85.15 -22.16
C GLN A 420 217.53 -83.88 -21.75
N ASP A 421 217.69 -83.42 -20.46
CA ASP A 421 218.04 -82.09 -19.77
C ASP A 421 217.30 -80.67 -19.68
N PHE A 422 217.30 -80.05 -18.44
CA PHE A 422 217.56 -78.61 -17.93
C PHE A 422 216.57 -77.35 -17.75
N GLU A 423 216.85 -76.46 -16.71
CA GLU A 423 216.40 -75.01 -16.33
C GLU A 423 214.95 -74.68 -15.75
N SER A 424 214.47 -73.51 -15.18
CA SER A 424 214.89 -72.07 -14.93
C SER A 424 214.29 -71.26 -13.67
N ARG A 425 214.00 -69.91 -13.69
CA ARG A 425 213.90 -68.92 -12.53
C ARG A 425 212.82 -67.73 -12.50
N ARG A 426 212.47 -67.15 -11.29
CA ARG A 426 212.26 -65.67 -10.82
C ARG A 426 210.91 -64.79 -10.72
N SER A 427 210.67 -64.10 -9.54
CA SER A 427 210.30 -62.61 -9.20
C SER A 427 208.89 -61.82 -9.10
N ARG A 428 208.58 -61.16 -7.91
CA ARG A 428 208.07 -59.75 -7.43
C ARG A 428 206.70 -58.91 -7.71
N GLU A 429 206.12 -58.22 -6.64
CA GLU A 429 205.50 -56.78 -6.41
C GLU A 429 203.98 -56.19 -6.52
N ASN A 430 203.49 -55.33 -5.52
CA ASN A 430 202.56 -54.07 -5.39
C ASN A 430 200.91 -53.92 -5.32
N GLU A 431 200.25 -52.71 -5.04
CA GLU A 431 198.79 -52.38 -4.51
C GLU A 431 198.11 -50.92 -4.86
N PRO A 432 197.07 -50.15 -4.23
CA PRO A 432 195.55 -50.16 -3.82
C PRO A 432 194.55 -48.86 -4.11
N ASP A 433 193.25 -48.67 -3.60
CA ASP A 433 192.19 -47.52 -3.88
C ASP A 433 190.87 -47.20 -2.92
N ALA A 434 189.96 -46.13 -3.06
CA ALA A 434 188.68 -45.74 -2.22
C ALA A 434 187.47 -44.69 -2.67
N TYR A 435 186.14 -44.76 -2.19
CA TYR A 435 184.95 -43.72 -1.94
C TYR A 435 183.47 -43.57 -2.67
N SER A 436 182.33 -42.97 -2.08
CA SER A 436 180.88 -42.67 -2.66
C SER A 436 179.71 -41.82 -1.87
N TYR A 437 178.43 -41.43 -2.36
CA TYR A 437 177.26 -40.62 -1.67
C TYR A 437 175.76 -40.24 -2.32
N LYS A 438 174.57 -40.13 -1.55
CA LYS A 438 173.33 -39.13 -1.46
C LYS A 438 171.90 -38.99 -2.28
N THR A 439 170.68 -38.58 -1.69
CA THR A 439 169.43 -37.68 -2.15
C THR A 439 167.84 -37.91 -1.72
N PRO A 440 166.79 -36.95 -1.83
CA PRO A 440 165.30 -36.98 -1.30
C PRO A 440 163.99 -36.21 -1.98
N ASP A 441 162.74 -36.10 -1.34
CA ASP A 441 161.44 -35.17 -1.42
C ASP A 441 160.07 -35.41 -2.30
N VAL A 442 158.76 -34.84 -2.33
CA VAL A 442 157.60 -34.02 -1.62
C VAL A 442 156.26 -33.75 -2.57
N SER A 443 154.93 -33.26 -2.46
CA SER A 443 153.61 -32.89 -1.66
C SER A 443 152.34 -32.39 -2.60
N ARG A 444 151.01 -31.94 -2.39
CA ARG A 444 149.76 -31.92 -1.43
C ARG A 444 148.38 -31.00 -1.73
N SER A 445 147.06 -31.48 -1.76
CA SER A 445 145.60 -30.88 -1.46
C SER A 445 144.72 -29.80 -2.30
N ALA A 446 143.37 -29.36 -2.17
CA ALA A 446 141.90 -29.85 -1.96
C ALA A 446 140.61 -28.80 -1.87
N CYS A 447 139.25 -29.13 -2.14
CA CYS A 447 137.84 -28.65 -1.59
C CYS A 447 136.64 -27.68 -2.21
N THR A 448 135.28 -27.93 -1.94
CA THR A 448 133.97 -27.06 -1.60
C THR A 448 132.64 -26.58 -2.47
N CYS A 449 131.36 -26.53 -1.88
CA CYS A 449 130.02 -25.68 -2.03
C CYS A 449 128.73 -25.79 -3.04
N GLY A 450 127.49 -25.16 -2.78
CA GLY A 450 126.26 -24.92 -3.72
C GLY A 450 124.75 -24.52 -3.24
N PRO A 451 123.81 -23.74 -3.97
CA PRO A 451 122.35 -23.29 -3.57
C PRO A 451 121.15 -22.91 -4.64
N THR A 452 119.81 -22.60 -4.30
CA THR A 452 118.76 -21.52 -4.83
C THR A 452 117.17 -21.67 -5.21
N VAL A 453 116.35 -20.54 -5.09
CA VAL A 453 115.10 -19.97 -5.85
C VAL A 453 113.59 -20.47 -5.58
N PRO A 454 112.32 -19.89 -5.90
CA PRO A 454 111.64 -18.70 -6.64
C PRO A 454 110.35 -17.92 -6.02
N GLU A 455 109.54 -17.06 -6.76
CA GLU A 455 108.18 -16.37 -6.45
C GLU A 455 107.41 -15.76 -7.74
N PRO A 456 106.38 -14.80 -7.91
CA PRO A 456 105.26 -14.05 -7.14
C PRO A 456 103.86 -13.62 -7.86
N THR A 457 102.87 -12.87 -7.23
CA THR A 457 101.71 -11.92 -7.72
C THR A 457 100.36 -12.41 -8.42
N GLY A 458 99.18 -11.73 -8.72
CA GLY A 458 98.37 -10.43 -8.50
C GLY A 458 97.18 -10.19 -9.58
N ASP A 459 96.12 -9.30 -9.68
CA ASP A 459 95.21 -8.35 -8.88
C ASP A 459 93.97 -7.66 -9.71
N VAL A 460 93.07 -6.77 -9.15
CA VAL A 460 92.20 -5.57 -9.64
C VAL A 460 90.68 -5.51 -10.18
N VAL A 461 89.93 -4.36 -9.94
CA VAL A 461 88.86 -3.54 -10.70
C VAL A 461 87.34 -3.37 -10.20
N SER A 462 86.62 -2.27 -10.60
CA SER A 462 85.36 -1.63 -10.03
C SER A 462 84.28 -1.07 -11.04
N SER A 463 83.11 -0.57 -10.53
CA SER A 463 82.36 0.70 -10.91
C SER A 463 80.94 0.77 -11.59
N ALA A 464 80.21 1.87 -11.27
CA ALA A 464 79.26 2.72 -12.09
C ALA A 464 77.79 2.29 -12.43
N SER A 465 77.03 3.19 -13.12
CA SER A 465 75.54 3.27 -13.16
C SER A 465 74.91 3.91 -14.44
N CYS A 466 73.55 3.90 -14.53
CA CYS A 466 72.61 4.86 -15.21
C CYS A 466 71.86 4.57 -16.57
N CYS A 467 70.54 4.84 -16.53
CA CYS A 467 69.66 5.56 -17.50
C CYS A 467 68.97 4.95 -18.77
N GLY A 468 67.68 5.37 -18.96
CA GLY A 468 66.94 5.49 -20.25
C GLY A 468 65.59 4.74 -20.35
N ALA A 469 64.48 5.23 -20.96
CA ALA A 469 64.07 6.58 -21.40
C ALA A 469 62.52 6.68 -21.70
N PRO A 470 61.82 7.84 -21.50
CA PRO A 470 60.41 8.14 -21.90
C PRO A 470 60.33 9.33 -22.94
N PRO A 471 59.21 10.08 -23.22
CA PRO A 471 57.76 10.01 -22.87
C PRO A 471 56.78 10.22 -24.09
N SER A 472 55.47 10.50 -23.88
CA SER A 472 54.60 11.34 -24.79
C SER A 472 53.26 11.80 -24.14
N GLU A 473 52.58 12.80 -24.74
CA GLU A 473 51.48 13.66 -24.19
C GLU A 473 50.22 13.67 -25.14
N PRO A 474 49.31 14.68 -25.23
CA PRO A 474 48.63 15.61 -24.28
C PRO A 474 47.08 15.79 -24.50
N SER A 475 46.45 16.76 -23.79
CA SER A 475 45.46 17.76 -24.31
C SER A 475 43.91 17.52 -24.38
N ASN A 476 43.20 18.05 -23.37
CA ASN A 476 42.29 19.25 -23.40
C ASN A 476 40.93 19.31 -24.20
N ARG A 477 39.95 20.03 -23.58
CA ARG A 477 38.73 20.77 -24.10
C ARG A 477 37.32 20.13 -24.28
N HIS A 478 36.40 20.61 -23.42
CA HIS A 478 35.12 21.32 -23.71
C HIS A 478 33.76 20.65 -24.05
N CYS A 479 32.72 21.33 -23.52
CA CYS A 479 31.35 21.57 -24.03
C CYS A 479 30.20 20.55 -23.88
N ALA A 480 29.17 21.07 -23.20
CA ALA A 480 27.82 20.59 -22.94
C ALA A 480 26.96 20.12 -24.14
N CYS A 481 26.09 19.13 -23.90
CA CYS A 481 24.63 19.18 -24.08
C CYS A 481 23.99 17.89 -23.51
N GLY A 482 22.70 17.92 -23.17
CA GLY A 482 21.87 16.71 -22.93
C GLY A 482 20.68 16.69 -23.92
N PRO A 483 19.56 16.01 -23.63
CA PRO A 483 19.30 14.93 -22.67
C PRO A 483 18.76 13.65 -23.38
N SER A 484 18.37 12.60 -22.65
CA SER A 484 17.56 11.51 -23.22
C SER A 484 16.72 10.72 -22.18
N PRO A 485 15.39 10.69 -22.33
CA PRO A 485 14.50 9.71 -21.69
C PRO A 485 13.82 8.81 -22.75
N SER A 486 13.74 7.50 -22.49
CA SER A 486 13.19 6.52 -23.43
C SER A 486 11.70 6.20 -23.17
N GLU A 487 10.86 6.73 -24.06
CA GLU A 487 9.65 6.10 -24.62
C GLU A 487 8.39 5.79 -23.78
N HIS A 488 7.27 5.67 -24.53
CA HIS A 488 5.92 5.24 -24.15
C HIS A 488 5.15 6.24 -23.23
N ASN A 489 3.85 6.50 -23.42
CA ASN A 489 2.84 5.82 -24.24
C ASN A 489 1.84 6.80 -24.92
N LYS A 490 0.96 6.28 -25.78
CA LYS A 490 0.19 7.03 -26.80
C LYS A 490 -1.06 7.73 -26.26
N LYS A 491 -1.29 8.97 -26.69
CA LYS A 491 -2.61 9.60 -26.78
C LYS A 491 -2.68 10.46 -28.04
N ILE A 492 -3.54 10.09 -29.00
CA ILE A 492 -3.80 10.85 -30.22
C ILE A 492 -5.16 11.53 -30.08
N GLN A 493 -5.19 12.85 -30.27
CA GLN A 493 -6.41 13.64 -30.39
C GLN A 493 -6.16 14.68 -31.48
N VAL A 494 -6.94 14.64 -32.56
CA VAL A 494 -6.78 15.55 -33.71
C VAL A 494 -8.18 16.00 -34.17
N SER A 495 -8.39 17.31 -34.12
CA SER A 495 -9.57 18.05 -34.61
C SER A 495 -9.38 18.39 -36.12
N PRO A 496 -10.13 19.29 -36.81
CA PRO A 496 -11.29 20.08 -36.39
C PRO A 496 -12.45 20.18 -37.43
N HIS A 497 -13.48 20.97 -37.08
CA HIS A 497 -14.44 21.73 -37.91
C HIS A 497 -14.73 21.32 -39.38
N HIS A 498 -16.03 21.30 -39.71
CA HIS A 498 -16.59 22.17 -40.77
C HIS A 498 -18.09 22.48 -40.58
N ASN A 499 -18.54 23.63 -41.09
CA ASN A 499 -19.94 24.05 -41.11
C ASN A 499 -20.63 23.66 -42.44
N ARG A 500 -21.91 23.28 -42.42
CA ARG A 500 -22.96 23.96 -43.24
C ARG A 500 -24.40 23.58 -42.88
N SER A 501 -25.32 24.37 -43.44
CA SER A 501 -26.75 24.45 -43.11
C SER A 501 -27.65 23.99 -44.27
N HIS A 502 -28.98 24.05 -44.05
CA HIS A 502 -30.08 23.77 -45.00
C HIS A 502 -30.45 22.28 -45.16
N SER A 503 -31.72 21.90 -45.39
CA SER A 503 -33.01 22.58 -45.15
C SER A 503 -34.19 21.59 -45.36
N GLY A 504 -35.37 21.93 -44.83
CA GLY A 504 -36.62 21.69 -45.59
C GLY A 504 -37.62 20.61 -45.12
N ARG A 505 -38.71 21.12 -44.52
CA ARG A 505 -40.12 20.81 -44.85
C ARG A 505 -40.74 19.42 -44.56
N TYR A 506 -41.60 19.46 -43.52
CA TYR A 506 -43.05 19.14 -43.54
C TYR A 506 -43.59 17.70 -43.68
N SER A 507 -44.70 17.52 -42.95
CA SER A 507 -45.80 16.54 -43.12
C SER A 507 -45.50 15.06 -42.81
N SER A 508 -46.47 14.27 -42.33
CA SER A 508 -47.70 14.56 -41.55
C SER A 508 -48.31 13.24 -41.04
N SER A 509 -49.22 13.32 -40.06
CA SER A 509 -50.16 12.23 -39.69
C SER A 509 -49.51 10.98 -39.06
N LEU A 510 -50.23 10.01 -38.47
CA LEU A 510 -51.48 9.97 -37.67
C LEU A 510 -51.54 8.56 -37.05
N LYS A 511 -52.18 8.41 -35.87
CA LYS A 511 -52.74 7.12 -35.36
C LYS A 511 -51.70 6.00 -35.08
N GLU A 512 -52.01 4.91 -34.37
CA GLU A 512 -53.02 4.68 -33.33
C GLU A 512 -52.46 3.68 -32.29
N THR A 513 -53.09 3.61 -31.12
CA THR A 513 -52.68 2.74 -30.01
C THR A 513 -52.83 1.26 -30.34
N SER A 514 -51.78 0.47 -30.12
CA SER A 514 -51.79 -0.98 -30.34
C SER A 514 -52.55 -1.73 -29.24
N HIS A 515 -53.64 -2.41 -29.60
CA HIS A 515 -54.20 -3.50 -28.78
C HIS A 515 -53.39 -4.79 -29.00
N ALA A 516 -53.04 -5.49 -27.93
CA ALA A 516 -52.48 -6.84 -28.02
C ALA A 516 -52.77 -7.68 -26.76
N LEU A 517 -53.64 -8.69 -26.91
CA LEU A 517 -53.71 -9.92 -26.09
C LEU A 517 -54.13 -9.73 -24.60
N SER A 518 -54.69 -10.70 -23.87
CA SER A 518 -55.23 -12.02 -24.25
C SER A 518 -56.31 -12.51 -23.26
N ARG A 519 -56.91 -13.65 -23.63
CA ARG A 519 -57.65 -14.66 -22.84
C ARG A 519 -57.24 -14.73 -21.34
N GLY A 520 -58.11 -15.06 -20.37
CA GLY A 520 -59.50 -15.54 -20.43
C GLY A 520 -59.87 -16.35 -19.16
N SER A 521 -60.93 -17.16 -19.21
CA SER A 521 -61.28 -18.21 -18.21
C SER A 521 -61.81 -17.78 -16.82
N GLN A 522 -63.00 -17.18 -16.84
CA GLN A 522 -64.16 -17.52 -15.99
C GLN A 522 -64.05 -18.83 -15.16
N TRP A 523 -64.38 -18.76 -13.86
CA TRP A 523 -64.77 -19.88 -12.98
C TRP A 523 -65.94 -19.47 -12.06
N TYR A 524 -66.68 -20.46 -11.54
CA TYR A 524 -67.91 -20.33 -10.73
C TYR A 524 -67.67 -20.54 -9.22
N GLY A 525 -68.69 -20.30 -8.38
CA GLY A 525 -68.69 -20.56 -6.92
C GLY A 525 -68.49 -19.27 -6.12
N ASP A 526 -69.50 -18.55 -5.62
CA ASP A 526 -70.76 -18.88 -4.92
C ASP A 526 -70.58 -19.08 -3.39
N GLU A 527 -71.22 -18.15 -2.67
CA GLU A 527 -71.85 -18.23 -1.33
C GLU A 527 -71.08 -18.79 -0.11
N VAL A 528 -70.73 -17.86 0.78
CA VAL A 528 -70.48 -18.10 2.22
C VAL A 528 -71.81 -18.00 2.98
N PRO A 529 -72.14 -19.01 3.81
CA PRO A 529 -72.65 -18.69 5.15
C PRO A 529 -72.15 -19.66 6.25
N GLU A 530 -72.60 -19.39 7.48
CA GLU A 530 -72.45 -20.22 8.69
C GLU A 530 -71.04 -20.40 9.29
N GLN A 531 -70.88 -20.74 10.57
CA GLN A 531 -71.47 -20.23 11.83
C GLN A 531 -70.74 -20.94 13.01
N ALA A 532 -70.90 -20.42 14.23
CA ALA A 532 -70.49 -21.03 15.50
C ALA A 532 -68.98 -21.22 15.76
N GLY A 533 -68.56 -21.04 17.02
CA GLY A 533 -67.16 -21.10 17.44
C GLY A 533 -66.89 -20.31 18.72
N ASP A 534 -67.42 -20.78 19.86
CA ASP A 534 -67.07 -20.26 21.18
C ASP A 534 -65.56 -20.34 21.47
N ILE A 535 -65.06 -19.53 22.41
CA ILE A 535 -64.41 -19.98 23.67
C ILE A 535 -63.78 -18.81 24.45
N THR A 536 -64.33 -18.58 25.65
CA THR A 536 -63.67 -18.21 26.92
C THR A 536 -62.45 -17.28 26.94
N ALA A 537 -62.61 -16.10 27.59
CA ALA A 537 -61.61 -15.57 28.51
C ALA A 537 -62.23 -14.65 29.60
N HIS A 538 -62.41 -15.18 30.82
CA HIS A 538 -62.58 -14.36 32.02
C HIS A 538 -61.19 -13.89 32.50
N ILE A 539 -61.01 -12.59 32.77
CA ILE A 539 -60.12 -12.09 33.84
C ILE A 539 -60.44 -10.61 34.16
N ARG A 540 -60.63 -10.34 35.47
CA ARG A 540 -60.34 -9.12 36.26
C ARG A 540 -60.04 -7.82 35.49
N ASN A 541 -60.59 -6.65 35.85
CA ASN A 541 -60.60 -6.14 37.23
C ASN A 541 -61.57 -4.95 37.40
N THR A 542 -62.15 -4.80 38.60
CA THR A 542 -62.80 -3.55 39.05
C THR A 542 -61.75 -2.54 39.53
N ARG A 543 -61.97 -1.24 39.32
CA ARG A 543 -61.38 -0.20 40.18
C ARG A 543 -62.39 0.93 40.41
N PHE A 544 -62.45 1.38 41.66
CA PHE A 544 -63.45 2.31 42.19
C PHE A 544 -62.86 3.72 42.32
N ASP A 545 -63.73 4.73 42.40
CA ASP A 545 -63.37 6.12 42.67
C ASP A 545 -62.67 6.32 44.02
N ALA A 546 -61.83 7.37 44.12
CA ALA A 546 -62.10 8.54 44.96
C ALA A 546 -60.94 9.55 44.99
N GLN A 547 -61.26 10.77 45.45
CA GLN A 547 -60.36 11.83 45.95
C GLN A 547 -59.56 12.68 44.95
N ASP A 548 -60.10 13.86 44.64
CA ASP A 548 -59.35 15.12 44.83
C ASP A 548 -60.31 16.19 45.41
N PRO A 549 -60.04 16.78 46.59
CA PRO A 549 -60.97 17.71 47.25
C PRO A 549 -60.62 19.19 47.07
N ARG A 550 -61.64 20.05 47.28
CA ARG A 550 -61.65 21.53 47.27
C ARG A 550 -61.87 22.14 45.87
N TYR A 551 -63.06 22.68 45.64
CA TYR A 551 -63.29 24.13 45.54
C TYR A 551 -64.81 24.45 45.52
N CYS A 552 -65.18 25.74 45.41
CA CYS A 552 -66.54 26.22 45.09
C CYS A 552 -67.68 25.88 46.07
N ASN A 553 -67.46 26.25 47.34
CA ASN A 553 -68.54 26.48 48.31
C ASN A 553 -69.36 27.74 47.93
N LYS A 554 -70.62 27.59 47.44
CA LYS A 554 -71.73 28.60 47.45
C LYS A 554 -72.98 28.12 46.68
N ILE A 555 -73.95 27.51 47.37
CA ILE A 555 -75.35 27.34 46.93
C ILE A 555 -76.27 27.60 48.15
N LEU A 556 -77.56 27.92 47.90
CA LEU A 556 -78.64 28.17 48.86
C LEU A 556 -78.54 29.47 49.70
N ASN A 557 -79.12 30.56 49.18
CA ASN A 557 -80.07 31.36 49.96
C ASN A 557 -80.99 32.27 49.11
N HIS A 558 -81.79 31.70 48.21
CA HIS A 558 -82.91 32.41 47.56
C HIS A 558 -83.98 31.45 47.04
N PHE A 559 -84.99 31.16 47.89
CA PHE A 559 -86.37 30.82 47.48
C PHE A 559 -87.25 30.68 48.73
N TYR A 560 -87.72 31.81 49.30
CA TYR A 560 -88.94 31.90 50.11
C TYR A 560 -89.23 33.36 50.49
N LYS A 561 -90.02 34.06 49.67
CA LYS A 561 -91.24 34.76 50.10
C LYS A 561 -91.95 35.51 48.96
N THR A 562 -93.25 35.64 49.17
CA THR A 562 -94.16 36.67 48.65
C THR A 562 -93.65 38.08 48.92
#